data_AF-A0A0H2X1E0-F1
#
_entry.id   AF-A0A0H2X1E0-F1
#
_cell.length_a   1.000
_cell.length_b   1.000
_cell.length_c   1.000
_cell.angle_alpha   90.00
_cell.angle_beta   90.00
_cell.angle_gamma   90.00
#
_symmetry.space_group_name_H-M   'P 1'
#
loop_
_entity.id
_entity.type
_entity.pdbx_description
1 polymer ?
#
loop_
_entity_poly.entity_id
_entity_poly.type
_entity_poly.pdbx_seq_one_letter_code
_entity_poly.pdbx_strand_id
1 'polypeptide(L)'
;MVKYEYPRLHFVVQCSKGTYIRSIAHELGNMLGCGAYLEELRRLRSGSFSIDQCIDGNLLDEPGFDVSPYLRDANGLILQPAPVL
;
A
#
# COMPACT_ATOMS: atom_id res chain seq x y z
N MET A 1 14.05 -2.67 -5.21
CA MET A 1 14.57 -3.89 -4.57
C MET A 1 13.97 -5.08 -5.28
N VAL A 2 14.80 -6.05 -5.66
CA VAL A 2 14.39 -7.35 -6.23
C VAL A 2 15.15 -8.43 -5.47
N LYS A 3 14.48 -9.50 -5.05
CA LYS A 3 15.06 -10.68 -4.39
C LYS A 3 14.45 -11.93 -5.01
N TYR A 4 15.27 -12.94 -5.26
CA TYR A 4 14.82 -14.19 -5.87
C TYR A 4 15.44 -15.38 -5.13
N GLU A 5 14.59 -16.31 -4.71
CA GLU A 5 14.94 -17.58 -4.10
C GLU A 5 13.89 -18.59 -4.53
N TYR A 6 14.23 -19.49 -5.45
CA TYR A 6 13.25 -20.41 -6.05
C TYR A 6 12.42 -21.13 -4.96
N PRO A 7 11.07 -21.11 -5.05
CA PRO A 7 10.24 -20.62 -6.16
C PRO A 7 9.74 -19.16 -6.03
N ARG A 8 10.29 -18.35 -5.13
CA ARG A 8 9.80 -17.01 -4.76
C ARG A 8 10.58 -15.87 -5.43
N LEU A 9 9.85 -14.90 -5.96
CA LEU A 9 10.37 -13.64 -6.48
C LEU A 9 9.68 -12.48 -5.74
N HIS A 10 10.47 -11.66 -5.05
CA HIS A 10 10.00 -10.44 -4.38
C HIS A 10 10.53 -9.22 -5.10
N PHE A 11 9.64 -8.29 -5.44
CA PHE A 11 10.03 -7.03 -6.07
C PHE A 11 9.11 -5.89 -5.64
N VAL A 12 9.58 -4.67 -5.85
CA VAL A 12 8.80 -3.44 -5.66
C VAL A 12 8.52 -2.86 -7.04
N VAL A 13 7.28 -2.44 -7.27
CA VAL A 13 6.84 -1.81 -8.52
C VAL A 13 6.07 -0.53 -8.24
N GLN A 14 6.35 0.50 -9.03
CA GLN A 14 5.51 1.69 -9.13
C GLN A 14 4.63 1.55 -10.36
N CYS A 15 3.33 1.75 -10.21
CA CYS A 15 2.36 1.60 -11.29
C CYS A 15 1.29 2.70 -11.22
N SER A 16 0.60 2.91 -12.35
CA SER A 16 -0.54 3.82 -12.42
C SER A 16 -1.77 3.23 -11.72
N LYS A 17 -2.80 4.06 -11.54
CA LYS A 17 -4.13 3.57 -11.12
C LYS A 17 -4.64 2.50 -12.09
N GLY A 18 -5.34 1.50 -11.57
CA GLY A 18 -5.94 0.42 -12.37
C GLY A 18 -4.98 -0.70 -12.78
N THR A 19 -3.70 -0.66 -12.40
CA THR A 19 -2.77 -1.76 -12.66
C THR A 19 -3.09 -2.97 -11.77
N TYR A 20 -3.22 -4.14 -12.39
CA TYR A 20 -3.45 -5.41 -11.70
C TYR A 20 -2.13 -6.14 -11.46
N ILE A 21 -1.62 -6.11 -10.22
CA ILE A 21 -0.35 -6.78 -9.87
C ILE A 21 -0.41 -8.30 -10.11
N ARG A 22 -1.60 -8.91 -9.96
CA ARG A 22 -1.84 -10.32 -10.31
C ARG A 22 -1.55 -10.63 -11.78
N SER A 23 -1.92 -9.73 -12.69
CA SER A 23 -1.63 -9.88 -14.12
C SER A 23 -0.12 -9.78 -14.38
N ILE A 24 0.59 -8.89 -13.67
CA ILE A 24 2.06 -8.80 -13.78
C ILE A 24 2.70 -10.13 -13.36
N ALA A 25 2.27 -10.72 -12.24
CA ALA A 25 2.79 -12.02 -11.81
C ALA A 25 2.53 -13.11 -12.87
N HIS A 26 1.33 -13.17 -13.42
CA HIS A 26 0.97 -14.11 -14.50
C HIS A 26 1.86 -13.95 -15.73
N GLU A 27 1.99 -12.72 -16.25
CA GLU A 27 2.82 -12.44 -17.44
C GLU A 27 4.30 -12.75 -17.20
N LEU A 28 4.85 -12.44 -16.02
CA LEU A 28 6.21 -12.82 -15.66
C LEU A 28 6.39 -14.35 -15.67
N GLY A 29 5.42 -15.10 -15.14
CA GLY A 29 5.40 -16.55 -15.19
C GLY A 29 5.36 -17.11 -16.61
N ASN A 30 4.56 -16.50 -17.48
CA ASN A 30 4.49 -16.87 -18.90
C ASN A 30 5.81 -16.62 -19.62
N MET A 31 6.42 -15.46 -19.40
CA MET A 31 7.72 -15.11 -19.98
C MET A 31 8.84 -16.05 -19.51
N LEU A 32 8.77 -16.55 -18.28
CA LEU A 32 9.71 -17.52 -17.72
C LEU A 32 9.42 -18.97 -18.12
N GLY A 33 8.26 -19.26 -18.71
CA GLY A 33 7.87 -20.59 -19.17
C GLY A 33 7.49 -21.58 -18.06
N CYS A 34 7.36 -21.13 -16.81
CA CYS A 34 7.01 -21.97 -15.66
C CYS A 34 5.66 -21.61 -15.02
N GLY A 35 5.05 -20.49 -15.42
CA GLY A 35 3.89 -19.93 -14.73
C GLY A 35 4.25 -19.28 -13.39
N ALA A 36 3.41 -18.36 -12.93
CA ALA A 36 3.55 -17.72 -11.64
C ALA A 36 2.20 -17.13 -11.20
N TYR A 37 2.06 -16.92 -9.91
CA TYR A 37 0.90 -16.29 -9.30
C TYR A 37 1.36 -15.34 -8.19
N LEU A 38 0.48 -14.44 -7.77
CA LEU A 38 0.75 -13.52 -6.67
C LEU A 38 0.52 -14.24 -5.34
N GLU A 39 1.60 -14.54 -4.61
CA GLU A 39 1.56 -15.13 -3.26
C GLU A 39 1.21 -14.06 -2.21
N GLU A 40 1.95 -12.93 -2.22
CA GLU A 40 1.79 -11.83 -1.26
C GLU A 40 1.79 -10.46 -1.96
N LEU A 41 1.07 -9.51 -1.38
CA LEU A 41 1.05 -8.12 -1.84
C LEU A 41 0.97 -7.15 -0.65
N ARG A 42 1.94 -6.24 -0.58
CA ARG A 42 1.91 -5.11 0.34
C ARG A 42 1.99 -3.80 -0.43
N ARG A 43 0.94 -2.99 -0.35
CA ARG A 43 0.91 -1.65 -0.95
C ARG A 43 1.68 -0.68 -0.06
N LEU A 44 2.81 -0.17 -0.54
CA LEU A 44 3.67 0.75 0.22
C LEU A 44 3.28 2.22 0.08
N ARG A 45 2.53 2.57 -0.98
CA ARG A 45 2.09 3.95 -1.27
C ARG A 45 0.80 3.95 -2.10
N SER A 46 -0.05 4.96 -1.88
CA SER A 46 -1.20 5.29 -2.71
C SER A 46 -1.28 6.80 -2.88
N GLY A 47 -0.88 7.31 -4.05
CA GLY A 47 -0.75 8.76 -4.26
C GLY A 47 0.21 9.40 -3.23
N SER A 48 -0.26 10.43 -2.54
CA SER A 48 0.51 11.14 -1.51
C SER A 48 0.63 10.37 -0.19
N PHE A 49 -0.12 9.28 -0.01
CA PHE A 49 -0.14 8.51 1.24
C PHE A 49 0.88 7.37 1.20
N SER A 50 1.84 7.34 2.14
CA SER A 50 2.76 6.21 2.33
C SER A 50 2.31 5.30 3.46
N ILE A 51 2.78 4.06 3.46
CA ILE A 51 2.44 3.07 4.48
C ILE A 51 2.90 3.48 5.88
N ASP A 52 3.97 4.28 6.00
CA ASP A 52 4.48 4.79 7.29
C ASP A 52 3.54 5.83 7.92
N GLN A 53 2.57 6.33 7.15
CA GLN A 53 1.50 7.22 7.63
C GLN A 53 0.23 6.44 8.01
N CYS A 54 0.19 5.13 7.76
CA CYS A 54 -0.93 4.29 8.15
C CYS A 54 -0.86 3.96 9.64
N ILE A 55 -2.03 3.89 10.27
CA ILE A 55 -2.22 3.34 11.61
C ILE A 55 -2.82 1.95 11.51
N ASP A 56 -2.74 1.18 12.60
CA ASP A 56 -3.51 -0.06 12.71
C ASP A 56 -5.01 0.27 12.66
N GLY A 57 -5.74 -0.40 11.77
CA GLY A 57 -7.17 -0.20 11.60
C GLY A 57 -7.98 -0.60 12.83
N ASN A 58 -7.48 -1.53 13.65
CA ASN A 58 -8.13 -1.96 14.89
C ASN A 58 -8.28 -0.82 15.91
N LEU A 59 -7.44 0.22 15.81
CA LEU A 59 -7.55 1.40 16.67
C LEU A 59 -8.88 2.15 16.46
N LEU A 60 -9.52 2.00 15.31
CA LEU A 60 -10.81 2.64 15.03
C LEU A 60 -11.96 2.04 15.85
N ASP A 61 -11.79 0.83 16.37
CA ASP A 61 -12.78 0.15 17.20
C ASP A 61 -12.59 0.47 18.70
N GLU A 62 -11.48 1.11 19.07
CA GLU A 62 -11.16 1.46 20.46
C GLU A 62 -12.04 2.63 20.94
N PRO A 63 -12.81 2.46 22.04
CA PRO A 63 -13.64 3.53 22.58
C PRO A 63 -12.83 4.78 22.93
N GLY A 64 -13.22 5.92 22.38
CA GLY A 64 -12.55 7.20 22.62
C GLY A 64 -11.27 7.42 21.81
N PHE A 65 -10.97 6.58 20.81
CA PHE A 65 -9.87 6.82 19.89
C PHE A 65 -10.10 8.09 19.06
N ASP A 66 -9.18 9.05 19.17
CA ASP A 66 -9.21 10.30 18.42
C ASP A 66 -8.50 10.13 17.06
N VAL A 67 -9.29 10.16 15.99
CA VAL A 67 -8.78 10.09 14.60
C VAL A 67 -8.21 11.42 14.11
N SER A 68 -8.49 12.54 14.77
CA SER A 68 -8.16 13.89 14.30
C SER A 68 -6.69 14.09 13.93
N PRO A 69 -5.70 13.57 14.70
CA PRO A 69 -4.27 13.71 14.37
C PRO A 69 -3.86 13.02 13.05
N TYR A 70 -4.68 12.09 12.56
CA TYR A 70 -4.40 11.26 11.39
C TYR A 70 -5.14 11.73 10.14
N LEU A 71 -6.14 12.61 10.29
CA LEU A 71 -6.90 13.14 9.16
C LEU A 71 -6.07 14.08 8.30
N ARG A 72 -6.24 13.97 6.98
CA ARG A 72 -5.57 14.81 5.99
C ARG A 72 -6.58 15.38 5.00
N ASP A 73 -6.29 16.57 4.48
CA ASP A 73 -7.07 17.17 3.41
C ASP A 73 -6.80 16.48 2.05
N ALA A 74 -7.49 16.95 1.00
CA ALA A 74 -7.30 16.44 -0.37
C ALA A 74 -5.88 16.67 -0.91
N ASN A 75 -5.09 17.56 -0.30
CA ASN A 75 -3.71 17.84 -0.65
C ASN A 75 -2.71 17.01 0.17
N GLY A 76 -3.17 16.22 1.15
CA GLY A 76 -2.34 15.41 2.03
C GLY A 76 -1.72 16.17 3.21
N LEU A 77 -2.19 17.38 3.49
CA LEU A 77 -1.80 18.14 4.68
C LEU A 77 -2.59 17.63 5.89
N ILE A 78 -1.95 17.50 7.05
CA ILE A 78 -2.64 17.16 8.30
C ILE A 78 -3.67 18.24 8.57
N LEU A 79 -4.91 17.83 8.84
CA LEU A 79 -5.92 18.76 9.36
C LEU A 79 -5.43 19.22 10.72
N GLN A 80 -4.87 20.44 10.80
CA GLN A 80 -4.67 21.06 12.09
C GLN A 80 -6.05 21.28 12.70
N PRO A 81 -6.25 21.06 14.01
CA PRO A 81 -7.47 21.50 14.66
C PRO A 81 -7.62 22.99 14.35
N ALA A 82 -8.81 23.41 13.92
CA ALA A 82 -9.12 24.83 13.79
C ALA A 82 -8.74 25.51 15.12
N PRO A 83 -8.04 26.65 15.11
CA PRO A 83 -7.71 27.34 16.34
C PRO A 83 -9.02 27.55 17.12
N VAL A 84 -9.06 27.03 18.34
CA VAL A 84 -10.17 27.25 19.26
C VAL A 84 -10.19 28.76 19.53
N LEU A 85 -11.23 29.44 19.05
CA LEU A 85 -11.49 30.85 19.37
C LEU A 85 -11.90 31.00 20.83
#